data_AF-A0A852AIK9-F1
#
_entry.id   AF-A0A852AIK9-F1
#
_cell.length_a   1.000
_cell.length_b   1.000
_cell.length_c   1.000
_cell.angle_alpha   90.00
_cell.angle_beta   90.00
_cell.angle_gamma   90.00
#
_symmetry.space_group_name_H-M   'P 1'
#
loop_
_entity.id
_entity.type
_entity.pdbx_description
1 polymer ?
#
loop_
_entity_poly.entity_id
_entity_poly.type
_entity_poly.pdbx_seq_one_letter_code
_entity_poly.pdbx_strand_id
1 'polypeptide(L)'
;GSGLILGSLLPPQPLPPGDWNAPELRYRVQWRPLEPGRGRWAEATVGGPPLVVRDTPTFSPYEIRVQALNEAGKGPEPPVVIGYSGEDLPLVYPENVGVEILNSTSVRLSWSLSGAARDLRGHLRGYRVSHP
;
A
#
# COMPACT_ATOMS: atom_id res chain seq x y z
N GLY A 1 7.31 -10.36 5.96
CA GLY A 1 6.21 -10.80 5.08
C GLY A 1 5.37 -9.59 4.77
N SER A 2 5.24 -9.23 3.49
CA SER A 2 4.46 -8.09 3.02
C SER A 2 2.98 -8.28 3.37
N GLY A 3 2.43 -7.34 4.14
CA GLY A 3 1.01 -7.30 4.47
C GLY A 3 0.35 -6.07 3.88
N LEU A 4 -0.92 -6.17 3.50
CA LEU A 4 -1.74 -5.01 3.17
C LEU A 4 -2.25 -4.42 4.50
N ILE A 5 -1.72 -3.24 4.85
CA ILE A 5 -2.20 -2.48 6.01
C ILE A 5 -3.34 -1.60 5.51
N LEU A 6 -4.57 -2.02 5.79
CA LEU A 6 -5.78 -1.27 5.40
C LEU A 6 -6.07 -0.10 6.35
N GLY A 7 -5.16 0.19 7.29
CA GLY A 7 -5.30 1.20 8.33
C GLY A 7 -5.26 2.65 7.86
N SER A 8 -4.74 2.95 6.66
CA SER A 8 -4.77 4.32 6.10
C SER A 8 -6.14 4.71 5.53
N LEU A 9 -7.09 3.77 5.46
CA LEU A 9 -8.44 3.97 4.91
C LEU A 9 -9.54 3.85 5.98
N LEU A 10 -9.16 3.51 7.22
CA LEU A 10 -10.02 3.59 8.39
C LEU A 10 -9.80 4.96 9.05
N PRO A 11 -10.86 5.65 9.53
CA PRO A 11 -10.65 6.89 10.26
C PRO A 11 -9.80 6.59 11.52
N PRO A 12 -8.79 7.42 11.84
CA PRO A 12 -7.85 7.18 12.94
C PRO A 12 -8.53 7.20 14.31
N GLN A 13 -9.73 7.79 14.39
CA GLN A 13 -10.66 7.65 15.51
C GLN A 13 -11.97 7.03 15.00
N PRO A 14 -12.59 6.12 15.75
CA PRO A 14 -13.99 5.78 15.49
C PRO A 14 -14.82 7.07 15.49
N LEU A 15 -15.92 7.10 14.73
CA LEU A 15 -16.85 8.23 14.76
C LEU A 15 -17.19 8.60 16.22
N PRO A 16 -17.62 9.81 16.55
CA PRO A 16 -18.14 10.12 17.88
C PRO A 16 -19.31 9.17 18.23
N PRO A 17 -19.48 8.73 19.49
CA PRO A 17 -20.63 7.91 19.91
C PRO A 17 -21.99 8.48 19.52
N GLY A 18 -22.10 9.82 19.42
CA GLY A 18 -23.31 10.51 18.96
C GLY A 18 -23.68 10.22 17.49
N ASP A 19 -22.69 9.83 16.67
CA ASP A 19 -22.88 9.50 15.25
C ASP A 19 -23.01 7.99 15.03
N TRP A 20 -22.88 7.17 16.07
CA TRP A 20 -22.96 5.71 15.96
C TRP A 20 -24.39 5.23 15.77
N ASN A 21 -25.36 6.00 16.28
CA ASN A 21 -26.76 5.61 16.40
C ASN A 21 -26.94 4.23 17.09
N ALA A 22 -25.93 3.74 17.84
CA ALA A 22 -25.89 2.43 18.49
C ALA A 22 -24.77 2.35 19.55
N PRO A 23 -24.83 1.38 20.49
CA PRO A 23 -23.80 1.18 21.52
C PRO A 23 -22.45 0.69 20.97
N GLU A 24 -22.45 0.01 19.81
CA GLU A 24 -21.25 -0.51 19.15
C GLU A 24 -21.18 -0.09 17.68
N LEU A 25 -19.98 0.26 17.23
CA LEU A 25 -19.64 0.51 15.83
C LEU A 25 -18.54 -0.46 15.39
N ARG A 26 -18.79 -1.19 14.31
CA ARG A 26 -17.82 -2.06 13.64
C ARG A 26 -17.61 -1.61 12.21
N TYR A 27 -16.54 -2.05 11.58
CA TYR A 27 -16.23 -1.78 10.19
C TYR A 27 -16.17 -3.07 9.39
N ARG A 28 -16.97 -3.17 8.34
CA ARG A 28 -16.83 -4.18 7.30
C ARG A 28 -15.84 -3.66 6.27
N VAL A 29 -14.67 -4.27 6.23
CA VAL A 29 -13.61 -3.96 5.27
C VAL A 29 -13.63 -4.99 4.17
N GLN A 30 -13.63 -4.56 2.92
CA GLN A 30 -13.60 -5.45 1.75
C GLN A 30 -12.44 -5.05 0.85
N TRP A 31 -11.75 -6.04 0.29
CA TRP A 31 -10.64 -5.81 -0.62
C TRP A 31 -10.60 -6.86 -1.74
N ARG A 32 -10.02 -6.49 -2.88
CA ARG A 32 -9.68 -7.43 -3.97
C ARG A 32 -8.53 -6.87 -4.83
N PRO A 33 -7.73 -7.71 -5.51
CA PRO A 33 -6.73 -7.24 -6.45
C PRO A 33 -7.34 -6.31 -7.52
N LEU A 34 -6.61 -5.25 -7.90
CA LEU A 34 -6.97 -4.38 -9.01
C LEU A 34 -6.66 -5.10 -10.34
N GLU A 35 -7.49 -6.08 -10.67
CA GLU A 35 -7.46 -6.78 -11.96
C GLU A 35 -8.69 -6.39 -12.79
N PRO A 36 -8.55 -6.19 -14.12
CA PRO A 36 -9.68 -5.86 -14.97
C PRO A 36 -10.77 -6.93 -14.92
N GLY A 37 -11.84 -6.65 -14.17
CA GLY A 37 -13.16 -7.20 -14.41
C GLY A 37 -13.59 -8.50 -13.73
N ARG A 38 -12.88 -9.10 -12.74
CA ARG A 38 -13.42 -10.34 -12.11
C ARG A 38 -12.83 -10.85 -10.77
N GLY A 39 -12.39 -9.98 -9.86
CA GLY A 39 -12.01 -10.42 -8.50
C GLY A 39 -13.22 -10.58 -7.56
N ARG A 40 -13.31 -11.71 -6.84
CA ARG A 40 -14.22 -11.85 -5.67
C ARG A 40 -13.71 -10.95 -4.55
N TRP A 41 -14.59 -10.16 -3.96
CA TRP A 41 -14.28 -9.39 -2.75
C TRP A 41 -14.01 -10.34 -1.58
N ALA A 42 -12.83 -10.22 -0.99
CA ALA A 42 -12.57 -10.70 0.36
C ALA A 42 -13.16 -9.70 1.36
N GLU A 43 -13.49 -10.15 2.57
CA GLU A 43 -14.04 -9.29 3.61
C GLU A 43 -13.64 -9.71 5.02
N ALA A 44 -13.62 -8.73 5.92
CA ALA A 44 -13.46 -8.91 7.36
C ALA A 44 -14.28 -7.85 8.10
N THR A 45 -14.73 -8.20 9.32
CA THR A 45 -15.35 -7.23 10.24
C THR A 45 -14.38 -6.96 11.39
N VAL A 46 -14.08 -5.69 11.65
CA VAL A 46 -13.14 -5.26 12.70
C VAL A 46 -13.76 -4.18 13.58
N GLY A 47 -13.37 -4.13 14.85
CA GLY A 47 -13.78 -3.05 15.76
C GLY A 47 -13.03 -1.73 15.54
N GLY A 48 -11.92 -1.75 14.81
CA GLY A 48 -11.08 -0.59 14.55
C GLY A 48 -9.78 -0.98 13.84
N PRO A 49 -8.93 0.01 13.49
CA PRO A 49 -7.63 -0.24 12.89
C PRO A 49 -6.62 -0.84 13.90
N PRO A 50 -5.56 -1.53 13.41
CA PRO A 50 -5.32 -1.88 12.02
C PRO A 50 -5.97 -3.22 11.62
N LEU A 51 -6.39 -3.32 10.36
CA LEU A 51 -6.60 -4.61 9.70
C LEU A 51 -5.36 -4.92 8.83
N VAL A 52 -4.73 -6.07 9.08
CA VAL A 52 -3.58 -6.56 8.32
C VAL A 52 -3.97 -7.80 7.55
N VAL A 53 -3.94 -7.73 6.23
CA VAL A 53 -4.12 -8.89 5.35
C VAL A 53 -2.74 -9.46 5.04
N ARG A 54 -2.53 -10.74 5.33
CA ARG A 54 -1.28 -11.47 5.07
C ARG A 54 -1.31 -12.13 3.69
N ASP A 55 -0.15 -12.66 3.27
CA ASP A 55 0.01 -13.44 2.04
C ASP A 55 -0.43 -12.69 0.77
N THR A 56 -0.29 -11.36 0.79
CA THR A 56 -0.50 -10.50 -0.37
C THR A 56 0.81 -10.36 -1.15
N PRO A 57 0.77 -10.41 -2.50
CA PRO A 57 1.92 -10.05 -3.32
C PRO A 57 2.47 -8.68 -2.93
N THR A 58 3.77 -8.48 -3.05
CA THR A 58 4.44 -7.24 -2.63
C THR A 58 4.05 -6.07 -3.55
N PHE A 59 3.84 -4.88 -2.96
CA PHE A 59 3.56 -3.62 -3.66
C PHE A 59 2.57 -3.75 -4.82
N SER A 60 1.47 -4.46 -4.57
CA SER A 60 0.44 -4.78 -5.57
C SER A 60 -0.83 -3.99 -5.29
N PRO A 61 -1.52 -3.47 -6.31
CA PRO A 61 -2.70 -2.65 -6.14
C PRO A 61 -3.95 -3.46 -5.79
N TYR A 62 -4.78 -2.92 -4.91
CA TYR A 62 -6.05 -3.46 -4.46
C TYR A 62 -7.14 -2.41 -4.54
N GLU A 63 -8.33 -2.82 -4.96
CA GLU A 63 -9.55 -2.09 -4.68
C GLU A 63 -9.99 -2.39 -3.24
N ILE A 64 -10.34 -1.36 -2.50
CA ILE A 64 -10.70 -1.43 -1.08
C ILE A 64 -11.98 -0.62 -0.85
N ARG A 65 -12.85 -1.11 0.02
CA ARG A 65 -13.98 -0.35 0.55
C ARG A 65 -14.21 -0.65 2.03
N VAL A 66 -14.68 0.34 2.76
CA VAL A 66 -14.89 0.28 4.22
C VAL A 66 -16.28 0.79 4.55
N GLN A 67 -17.11 -0.05 5.15
CA GLN A 67 -18.50 0.27 5.50
C GLN A 67 -18.72 0.18 7.01
N ALA A 68 -19.37 1.20 7.59
CA ALA A 68 -19.81 1.17 8.98
C ALA A 68 -20.90 0.09 9.19
N LEU A 69 -20.85 -0.58 10.33
CA LEU A 69 -21.82 -1.59 10.75
C LEU A 69 -22.23 -1.33 12.21
N ASN A 70 -23.53 -1.21 12.45
CA ASN A 70 -24.11 -1.08 13.78
C ASN A 70 -25.32 -2.04 13.93
N GLU A 71 -26.03 -1.99 15.07
CA GLU A 71 -27.20 -2.83 15.34
C GLU A 71 -28.37 -2.57 14.36
N ALA A 72 -28.46 -1.39 13.76
CA ALA A 72 -29.44 -1.08 12.71
C ALA A 72 -29.03 -1.67 11.35
N GLY A 73 -27.80 -2.16 11.22
CA GLY A 73 -27.27 -2.82 10.04
C GLY A 73 -26.11 -2.06 9.39
N LYS A 74 -26.03 -2.15 8.06
CA LYS A 74 -24.96 -1.53 7.27
C LYS A 74 -25.24 -0.05 7.07
N GLY A 75 -24.20 0.77 7.23
CA GLY A 75 -24.23 2.17 6.81
C GLY A 75 -24.32 2.32 5.28
N PRO A 76 -24.24 3.55 4.77
CA PRO A 76 -24.30 3.84 3.33
C PRO A 76 -23.29 3.02 2.50
N GLU A 77 -23.56 2.86 1.20
CA GLU A 77 -22.61 2.17 0.30
C GLU A 77 -21.30 2.97 0.23
N PRO A 78 -20.15 2.34 0.54
CA PRO A 78 -18.87 3.04 0.56
C PRO A 78 -18.29 3.27 -0.83
N PRO A 79 -17.47 4.32 -1.03
CA PRO A 79 -16.67 4.47 -2.24
C PRO A 79 -15.59 3.38 -2.32
N VAL A 80 -15.18 3.06 -3.55
CA VAL A 80 -14.02 2.21 -3.81
C VAL A 80 -12.79 3.09 -3.92
N VAL A 81 -11.72 2.71 -3.21
CA VAL A 81 -10.41 3.38 -3.24
C VAL A 81 -9.33 2.39 -3.63
N ILE A 82 -8.23 2.88 -4.21
CA ILE A 82 -7.07 2.07 -4.56
C ILE A 82 -6.01 2.18 -3.46
N GLY A 83 -5.56 1.04 -2.94
CA GLY A 83 -4.43 0.93 -2.02
C GLY A 83 -3.40 -0.08 -2.51
N TYR A 84 -2.23 -0.11 -1.89
CA TYR A 84 -1.15 -1.03 -2.23
C TYR A 84 -0.78 -1.89 -1.02
N SER A 85 -0.47 -3.16 -1.27
CA SER A 85 0.16 -4.02 -0.27
C SER A 85 1.56 -3.51 0.08
N GLY A 86 2.10 -3.99 1.21
CA GLY A 86 3.38 -3.52 1.74
C GLY A 86 4.54 -3.57 0.74
N GLU A 87 5.43 -2.59 0.88
CA GLU A 87 6.72 -2.52 0.17
C GLU A 87 7.70 -3.56 0.73
N ASP A 88 8.73 -3.88 -0.04
CA ASP A 88 9.85 -4.74 0.37
C ASP A 88 11.14 -4.27 -0.31
N LEU A 89 12.27 -4.92 -0.02
CA LEU A 89 13.55 -4.60 -0.64
C LEU A 89 13.47 -4.68 -2.17
N PRO A 90 14.01 -3.68 -2.90
CA PRO A 90 14.08 -3.75 -4.35
C PRO A 90 14.95 -4.94 -4.77
N LEU A 91 14.51 -5.67 -5.78
CA LEU A 91 15.31 -6.71 -6.45
C LEU A 91 16.07 -6.15 -7.67
N VAL A 92 15.91 -4.85 -7.92
CA VAL A 92 16.66 -4.11 -8.93
C VAL A 92 17.95 -3.54 -8.34
N TYR A 93 18.93 -3.31 -9.20
CA TYR A 93 20.22 -2.71 -8.84
C TYR A 93 20.67 -1.74 -9.94
N PRO A 94 21.52 -0.75 -9.62
CA PRO A 94 22.16 0.07 -10.64
C PRO A 94 23.07 -0.79 -11.52
N GLU A 95 22.87 -0.74 -12.82
CA GLU A 95 23.73 -1.36 -13.83
C GLU A 95 24.31 -0.31 -14.78
N ASN A 96 25.26 -0.72 -15.62
CA ASN A 96 25.95 0.17 -16.57
C ASN A 96 26.56 1.40 -15.88
N VAL A 97 27.21 1.19 -14.73
CA VAL A 97 27.84 2.27 -13.96
C VAL A 97 28.98 2.88 -14.76
N GLY A 98 28.79 4.11 -15.20
CA GLY A 98 29.78 4.91 -15.94
C GLY A 98 30.35 6.04 -15.08
N VAL A 99 31.64 6.30 -15.25
CA VAL A 99 32.36 7.39 -14.59
C VAL A 99 33.03 8.26 -15.64
N GLU A 100 32.74 9.55 -15.62
CA GLU A 100 33.37 10.56 -16.46
C GLU A 100 34.11 11.56 -15.56
N ILE A 101 35.42 11.73 -15.78
CA ILE A 101 36.22 12.73 -15.07
C ILE A 101 35.95 14.09 -15.71
N LEU A 102 35.42 15.04 -14.93
CA LEU A 102 35.16 16.39 -15.41
C LEU A 102 36.36 17.30 -15.15
N ASN A 103 37.00 17.16 -13.97
CA ASN A 103 38.22 17.87 -13.58
C ASN A 103 38.88 17.20 -12.36
N SER A 104 39.88 17.84 -11.75
CA SER A 104 40.66 17.30 -10.62
C SER A 104 39.86 17.05 -9.33
N THR A 105 38.65 17.61 -9.19
CA THR A 105 37.80 17.45 -7.99
C THR A 105 36.39 16.98 -8.29
N SER A 106 36.02 16.77 -9.56
CA SER A 106 34.65 16.50 -9.98
C SER A 106 34.58 15.36 -10.98
N VAL A 107 33.64 14.44 -10.73
CA VAL A 107 33.29 13.34 -11.63
C VAL A 107 31.78 13.34 -11.86
N ARG A 108 31.36 12.86 -13.03
CA ARG A 108 29.96 12.53 -13.32
C ARG A 108 29.78 11.02 -13.26
N LEU A 109 28.78 10.60 -12.51
CA LEU A 109 28.34 9.21 -12.43
C LEU A 109 27.06 9.03 -13.24
N SER A 110 26.94 7.91 -13.93
CA SER A 110 25.73 7.51 -14.67
C SER A 110 25.44 6.04 -14.44
N TRP A 111 24.16 5.67 -14.42
CA TRP A 111 23.70 4.28 -14.26
C TRP A 111 22.27 4.12 -14.79
N SER A 112 21.86 2.88 -15.03
CA SER A 112 20.48 2.49 -15.34
C SER A 112 19.93 1.53 -14.28
N LEU A 113 18.60 1.41 -14.19
CA LEU A 113 17.96 0.37 -13.38
C LEU A 113 17.92 -0.95 -14.14
N SER A 114 18.30 -2.03 -13.48
CA SER A 114 18.03 -3.37 -13.97
C SER A 114 16.54 -3.73 -13.82
N GLY A 115 16.07 -4.70 -14.62
CA GLY A 115 14.81 -5.39 -14.41
C GLY A 115 13.53 -4.61 -14.74
N ALA A 116 12.39 -5.15 -14.32
CA ALA A 116 11.08 -4.57 -14.58
C ALA A 116 10.62 -3.69 -13.40
N ALA A 117 9.71 -2.74 -13.64
CA ALA A 117 9.18 -1.87 -12.59
C ALA A 117 8.57 -2.63 -11.40
N ARG A 118 8.00 -3.82 -11.63
CA ARG A 118 7.49 -4.72 -10.56
C ARG A 118 8.57 -5.20 -9.58
N ASP A 119 9.82 -5.22 -10.01
CA ASP A 119 10.96 -5.69 -9.21
C ASP A 119 11.48 -4.60 -8.25
N LEU A 120 11.01 -3.34 -8.41
CA LEU A 120 11.24 -2.28 -7.42
C LEU A 120 10.62 -2.60 -6.06
N ARG A 121 9.50 -3.36 -6.06
CA ARG A 121 8.79 -3.79 -4.85
C ARG A 121 8.41 -2.64 -3.90
N GLY A 122 8.23 -1.44 -4.45
CA GLY A 122 7.90 -0.23 -3.72
C GLY A 122 8.12 1.02 -4.57
N HIS A 123 7.99 2.20 -3.95
CA HIS A 123 8.36 3.45 -4.58
C HIS A 123 9.88 3.66 -4.57
N LEU A 124 10.46 3.94 -5.74
CA LEU A 124 11.87 4.32 -5.82
C LEU A 124 12.09 5.68 -5.16
N ARG A 125 12.78 5.69 -4.01
CA ARG A 125 13.07 6.94 -3.27
C ARG A 125 14.36 7.62 -3.70
N GLY A 126 15.31 6.86 -4.24
CA GLY A 126 16.59 7.38 -4.71
C GLY A 126 17.70 6.34 -4.67
N TYR A 127 18.92 6.78 -4.99
CA TYR A 127 20.14 5.98 -4.97
C TYR A 127 21.09 6.51 -3.92
N ARG A 128 21.88 5.63 -3.30
CA ARG A 128 22.97 6.00 -2.40
C ARG A 128 24.30 5.72 -3.09
N VAL A 129 25.12 6.75 -3.23
CA VAL A 129 26.49 6.66 -3.73
C VAL A 129 27.44 6.80 -2.55
N SER A 130 28.42 5.90 -2.46
CA SER A 130 29.48 5.95 -1.45
C SER A 130 30.84 5.78 -2.13
N HIS A 131 31.81 6.60 -1.74
CA HIS A 131 33.23 6.44 -2.08
C HIS A 131 34.00 6.04 -0.82
N PRO A 132 35.13 5.31 -0.94
CA PRO A 132 36.00 5.00 0.19
C PRO A 132 36.62 6.24 0.83
#